data_AF-A0A6I1J8P5-F1
#
_entry.id   AF-A0A6I1J8P5-F1
#
_cell.length_a   1.000
_cell.length_b   1.000
_cell.length_c   1.000
_cell.angle_alpha   90.00
_cell.angle_beta   90.00
_cell.angle_gamma   90.00
#
_symmetry.space_group_name_H-M   'P 1'
#
loop_
_entity.id
_entity.type
_entity.pdbx_description
1 polymer ?
#
loop_
_entity_poly.entity_id
_entity_poly.type
_entity_poly.pdbx_seq_one_letter_code
_entity_poly.pdbx_strand_id
1 'polypeptide(L)' 'RYVQGKVGTVTHLHGVHVFADTNATPVGEAPQWLYTVRFDGSDLFGSEGDPTSSVSVDAWDSYLSPA' A
#
# COMPACT_ATOMS: atom_id res chain seq x y z
N ARG A 1 9.11 4.25 0.29
CA ARG A 1 8.96 5.65 -0.20
C ARG A 1 8.43 5.72 -1.63
N TYR A 2 8.84 4.86 -2.57
CA TYR A 2 8.51 4.99 -4.00
C TYR A 2 7.00 4.95 -4.34
N VAL A 3 6.14 4.41 -3.46
CA VAL A 3 4.66 4.46 -3.59
C VAL A 3 3.99 5.58 -2.78
N GLN A 4 4.71 6.29 -1.91
CA GLN A 4 4.09 7.33 -1.08
C GLN A 4 3.62 8.50 -1.95
N GLY A 5 2.37 8.93 -1.76
CA GLY A 5 1.75 10.00 -2.55
C GLY A 5 1.41 9.61 -3.99
N LYS A 6 1.48 8.32 -4.35
CA LYS A 6 1.06 7.80 -5.65
C LYS A 6 -0.35 7.24 -5.55
N VAL A 7 -1.12 7.39 -6.63
CA VAL A 7 -2.45 6.78 -6.75
C VAL A 7 -2.29 5.38 -7.29
N GLY A 8 -3.00 4.42 -6.70
CA GLY A 8 -3.03 3.03 -7.15
C GLY A 8 -4.44 2.45 -6.99
N THR A 9 -4.64 1.24 -7.50
CA THR A 9 -5.94 0.55 -7.43
C THR A 9 -5.91 -0.54 -6.37
N VAL A 10 -6.89 -0.56 -5.47
CA VAL A 10 -7.08 -1.69 -4.54
C VAL A 10 -7.51 -2.91 -5.35
N THR A 11 -6.73 -3.99 -5.29
CA THR A 11 -7.01 -5.25 -6.00
C THR A 11 -7.44 -6.37 -5.07
N HIS A 12 -7.12 -6.28 -3.78
CA HIS A 12 -7.48 -7.29 -2.80
C HIS A 12 -7.70 -6.70 -1.40
N LEU A 13 -8.65 -7.28 -0.66
CA LEU A 13 -8.88 -7.04 0.77
C LEU A 13 -8.50 -8.32 1.53
N HIS A 14 -7.42 -8.26 2.31
CA HIS A 14 -6.96 -9.41 3.12
C HIS A 14 -7.75 -9.57 4.42
N GLY A 15 -8.47 -8.53 4.85
CA GLY A 15 -9.12 -8.49 6.16
C GLY A 15 -8.28 -7.74 7.20
N VAL A 16 -8.64 -7.90 8.47
CA VAL A 16 -8.02 -7.17 9.58
C VAL A 16 -6.73 -7.87 10.03
N HIS A 17 -5.63 -7.12 10.08
CA HIS A 17 -4.31 -7.58 10.48
C HIS A 17 -3.71 -6.69 11.56
N VAL A 18 -2.81 -7.23 12.39
CA VAL A 18 -2.01 -6.45 13.36
C VAL A 18 -1.32 -5.30 12.65
N PHE A 19 -1.45 -4.09 13.19
CA PHE A 19 -0.87 -2.90 12.60
C PHE A 19 0.61 -2.79 12.99
N ALA A 20 1.49 -2.84 11.98
CA ALA A 20 2.92 -2.92 12.22
C ALA A 20 3.46 -1.71 13.01
N ASP A 21 2.96 -0.50 12.75
CA ASP A 21 3.52 0.71 13.36
C ASP A 21 3.31 0.76 14.87
N THR A 22 2.12 0.40 15.34
CA THR A 22 1.85 0.36 16.78
C THR A 22 2.46 -0.87 17.41
N ASN A 23 2.47 -2.02 16.71
CA ASN A 23 3.04 -3.26 17.22
C ASN A 23 4.57 -3.19 17.37
N ALA A 24 5.25 -2.30 16.64
CA ALA A 24 6.66 -1.99 16.84
C ALA A 24 6.94 -1.17 18.12
N THR A 25 5.90 -0.77 18.85
CA THR A 25 5.97 0.06 20.07
C THR A 25 5.13 -0.54 21.20
N PRO A 26 5.25 -0.06 22.46
CA PRO A 26 4.42 -0.52 23.58
C PRO A 26 2.93 -0.14 23.50
N VAL A 27 2.48 0.41 22.37
CA VAL A 27 1.09 0.88 22.16
C VAL A 27 0.14 -0.29 21.86
N GLY A 28 0.68 -1.45 21.46
CA GLY A 28 -0.08 -2.68 21.20
C GLY A 28 -0.42 -2.88 19.72
N GLU A 29 -1.23 -3.90 19.43
CA GLU A 29 -1.42 -4.41 18.06
C GLU A 29 -2.29 -3.53 17.15
N ALA A 30 -3.23 -2.76 17.72
CA ALA A 30 -4.19 -1.88 17.03
C ALA A 30 -4.61 -2.36 15.61
N PRO A 31 -5.30 -3.52 15.49
CA PRO A 31 -5.53 -4.15 14.19
C PRO A 31 -6.28 -3.27 13.20
N GLN A 32 -5.88 -3.32 11.92
CA GLN A 32 -6.44 -2.53 10.83
C GLN A 32 -6.70 -3.38 9.58
N TRP A 33 -7.57 -2.90 8.69
CA TRP A 33 -7.76 -3.51 7.38
C TRP A 33 -6.46 -3.43 6.55
N LEU A 34 -6.13 -4.54 5.88
CA LEU A 34 -4.97 -4.65 5.00
C LEU A 34 -5.43 -4.91 3.57
N TYR A 35 -4.90 -4.11 2.64
CA TYR A 35 -5.26 -4.16 1.23
C TYR A 35 -4.02 -4.38 0.37
N THR A 36 -4.16 -5.10 -0.74
CA THR A 36 -3.18 -5.02 -1.84
C THR A 36 -3.56 -3.86 -2.76
N VAL A 37 -2.61 -2.95 -2.98
CA VAL A 37 -2.74 -1.84 -3.94
C VAL A 37 -1.76 -2.06 -5.09
N ARG A 38 -2.28 -2.03 -6.32
CA ARG A 38 -1.49 -2.16 -7.55
C ARG A 38 -1.23 -0.78 -8.16
N PHE A 39 0.02 -0.56 -8.55
CA PHE A 39 0.50 0.63 -9.24
C PHE A 39 1.12 0.21 -10.58
N ASP A 40 0.89 1.01 -11.62
CA ASP A 40 1.55 0.80 -12.90
C ASP A 40 3.02 1.26 -12.81
N GLY A 41 3.92 0.51 -13.46
CA GLY A 41 5.36 0.80 -13.42
C GLY A 41 5.70 2.21 -13.90
N SER A 42 4.98 2.70 -14.91
CA SER A 42 5.13 4.05 -15.44
C SER A 42 4.77 5.14 -14.42
N ASP A 43 3.79 4.91 -13.55
CA ASP A 43 3.34 5.91 -12.56
C ASP A 43 4.36 6.05 -11.41
N LEU A 44 5.07 4.97 -11.12
CA LEU A 44 6.09 4.93 -10.08
C LEU A 44 7.44 5.46 -10.59
N PHE A 45 7.84 5.05 -11.79
CA PHE A 45 9.21 5.24 -12.29
C PHE A 45 9.32 6.18 -13.51
N GLY A 46 8.21 6.72 -14.01
CA GLY A 46 8.20 7.61 -15.18
C GLY A 46 8.56 6.87 -16.47
N SER A 47 9.26 7.55 -17.39
CA SER A 47 9.64 7.01 -18.70
C SER A 47 10.58 5.80 -18.64
N GLU A 48 11.29 5.63 -17.52
CA GLU A 48 12.17 4.48 -17.28
C GLU A 48 11.40 3.26 -16.76
N GLY A 49 10.13 3.44 -16.36
CA GLY A 49 9.25 2.36 -15.94
C GLY A 49 8.76 1.54 -17.12
N ASP A 50 8.89 0.22 -17.03
CA ASP A 50 8.28 -0.69 -18.01
C ASP A 50 6.75 -0.56 -17.97
N PRO A 51 6.09 -0.13 -19.07
CA PRO A 51 4.65 0.10 -19.12
C PRO A 51 3.82 -1.19 -19.03
N THR A 52 4.45 -2.36 -19.17
CA THR A 52 3.79 -3.66 -19.01
C THR A 52 3.93 -4.22 -17.59
N SER A 53 4.78 -3.59 -16.78
CA SER A 53 5.05 -3.99 -15.40
C SER A 53 4.10 -3.29 -14.43
N SER A 54 3.89 -3.93 -13.28
CA SER A 54 3.16 -3.32 -12.17
C SER A 54 3.77 -3.74 -10.84
N VAL A 55 3.64 -2.88 -9.84
CA VAL A 55 4.08 -3.13 -8.47
C VAL A 55 2.84 -3.27 -7.60
N SER A 56 2.80 -4.35 -6.82
CA SER A 56 1.75 -4.59 -5.82
C SER A 56 2.35 -4.40 -4.43
N VAL A 57 1.68 -3.64 -3.58
CA VAL A 57 2.11 -3.36 -2.20
C VAL A 57 0.93 -3.59 -1.27
N ASP A 58 1.19 -4.24 -0.14
CA ASP A 58 0.21 -4.32 0.93
C ASP A 58 0.28 -3.07 1.81
N ALA A 59 -0.86 -2.42 2.00
CA ALA A 59 -0.99 -1.17 2.76
C ALA A 59 -2.15 -1.27 3.74
N TRP A 60 -1.91 -0.83 4.98
CA TRP A 60 -2.97 -0.68 5.98
C TRP A 60 -3.88 0.48 5.64
N ASP A 61 -5.13 0.42 6.11
CA ASP A 61 -6.18 1.42 5.90
C ASP A 61 -5.70 2.85 6.19
N SER A 62 -4.99 3.06 7.31
CA SER A 62 -4.50 4.40 7.69
C SER A 62 -3.45 4.98 6.74
N TYR A 63 -2.86 4.19 5.85
CA TYR A 63 -1.92 4.66 4.84
C TYR A 63 -2.60 5.15 3.56
N LEU A 64 -3.90 4.90 3.41
CA LEU A 64 -4.65 5.17 2.20
C LEU A 64 -5.61 6.35 2.41
N SER A 65 -5.89 7.04 1.30
CA SER A 65 -6.96 8.02 1.20
C SER A 65 -7.66 7.83 -0.15
N PRO A 66 -8.96 8.16 -0.27
CA PRO A 66 -9.61 8.24 -1.57
C PRO A 66 -8.83 9.15 -2.52
N ALA A 67 -8.80 8.76 -3.80
CA ALA A 67 -8.08 9.48 -4.85
C ALA A 67 -8.75 10.80 -5.23
#